data_AF-A0A367LT45-F1
#
_entry.id   AF-A0A367LT45-F1
#
_cell.length_a   1.000
_cell.length_b   1.000
_cell.length_c   1.000
_cell.angle_alpha   90.00
_cell.angle_beta   90.00
_cell.angle_gamma   90.00
#
_symmetry.space_group_name_H-M   'P 1'
#
loop_
_entity.id
_entity.type
_entity.pdbx_description
1 polymer ?
#
loop_
_entity_poly.entity_id
_entity_poly.type
_entity_poly.pdbx_seq_one_letter_code
_entity_poly.pdbx_strand_id
1 'polypeptide(L)' 'LLRHLCGEVREVQALAGNAIRGLPNEDNIALLLRFANGALGSLTGCDAAAAPWSWELAAGENPVYPRQAE' A
#
# COMPACT_ATOMS: atom_id res chain seq x y z
N LEU A 1 -7.31 3.48 5.34
CA LEU A 1 -6.78 4.86 5.28
C LEU A 1 -7.30 5.65 4.08
N LEU A 2 -7.02 5.25 2.83
CA LEU A 2 -7.40 6.04 1.65
C LEU A 2 -8.90 6.37 1.56
N ARG A 3 -9.80 5.46 1.94
CA ARG A 3 -11.25 5.76 1.99
C ARG A 3 -11.62 6.87 2.99
N HIS A 4 -10.89 6.95 4.10
CA HIS A 4 -11.08 8.00 5.10
C HIS A 4 -10.57 9.36 4.61
N LEU A 5 -9.44 9.36 3.89
CA LEU A 5 -8.82 10.59 3.37
C LEU A 5 -9.46 11.11 2.08
N CYS A 6 -9.86 10.20 1.18
CA CYS A 6 -10.27 10.51 -0.19
C CYS A 6 -11.74 10.17 -0.48
N GLY A 7 -12.48 9.60 0.48
CA GLY A 7 -13.86 9.16 0.29
C GLY A 7 -13.98 7.77 -0.34
N GLU A 8 -15.18 7.40 -0.79
CA GLU A 8 -15.43 6.05 -1.34
C GLU A 8 -14.75 5.80 -2.68
N VAL A 9 -14.28 4.57 -2.89
CA VAL A 9 -13.67 4.13 -4.15
C VAL A 9 -14.77 3.84 -5.17
N ARG A 10 -14.67 4.43 -6.35
CA ARG A 10 -15.60 4.28 -7.47
C ARG A 10 -15.10 3.27 -8.50
N GLU A 11 -13.79 3.24 -8.78
CA GLU A 11 -13.20 2.40 -9.81
C GLU A 11 -11.81 1.92 -9.37
N VAL A 12 -11.46 0.70 -9.78
CA VAL A 12 -10.13 0.12 -9.57
C VAL A 12 -9.65 -0.50 -10.88
N GLN A 13 -8.40 -0.22 -11.25
CA GLN A 13 -7.66 -1.01 -12.25
C GLN A 13 -6.43 -1.59 -11.57
N ALA A 14 -6.21 -2.91 -11.69
CA ALA A 14 -5.15 -3.58 -10.96
C ALA A 14 -4.46 -4.66 -11.81
N LEU A 15 -3.16 -4.81 -11.54
CA LEU A 15 -2.33 -5.94 -11.98
C LEU A 15 -1.79 -6.63 -10.72
N ALA A 16 -2.02 -7.93 -10.59
CA ALA A 16 -1.54 -8.72 -9.47
C ALA A 16 -0.74 -9.94 -9.97
N GLY A 17 0.15 -10.45 -9.12
CA GLY A 17 0.96 -11.63 -9.39
C GLY A 17 1.24 -12.42 -8.11
N ASN A 18 1.66 -13.67 -8.27
CA ASN A 18 2.04 -14.61 -7.21
C ASN A 18 3.32 -15.42 -7.56
N ALA A 19 4.10 -14.93 -8.53
CA ALA A 19 5.16 -15.71 -9.17
C ALA A 19 6.46 -15.79 -8.35
N ILE A 20 6.65 -14.92 -7.35
CA ILE A 20 7.91 -14.83 -6.61
C ILE A 20 7.94 -15.84 -5.46
N ARG A 21 6.83 -15.99 -4.75
CA ARG A 21 6.73 -16.87 -3.58
C ARG A 21 6.22 -18.28 -3.92
N GLY A 22 5.60 -18.46 -5.09
CA GLY A 22 5.05 -19.74 -5.52
C GLY A 22 3.89 -20.26 -4.67
N LEU A 23 3.23 -19.37 -3.93
CA LEU A 23 2.05 -19.67 -3.13
C LEU A 23 0.77 -19.41 -3.96
N PRO A 24 -0.38 -20.01 -3.57
CA PRO A 24 -1.63 -19.77 -4.27
C PRO A 24 -2.10 -18.31 -4.23
N ASN A 25 -1.76 -17.57 -3.18
CA ASN A 25 -2.13 -16.16 -3.02
C ASN A 25 -1.16 -15.21 -3.73
N GLU A 26 -1.67 -14.05 -4.12
CA GLU A 26 -0.88 -12.94 -4.66
C GLU A 26 0.22 -12.50 -3.67
N ASP A 27 1.39 -12.22 -4.21
CA ASP A 27 2.56 -11.71 -3.50
C ASP A 27 2.89 -10.25 -3.89
N ASN A 28 2.37 -9.76 -5.02
CA ASN A 28 2.51 -8.39 -5.44
C ASN A 28 1.30 -7.83 -6.20
N ILE A 29 1.10 -6.52 -6.10
CA ILE A 29 0.02 -5.79 -6.78
C ILE A 29 0.45 -4.36 -7.13
N ALA A 30 -0.02 -3.88 -8.28
CA ALA A 30 -0.02 -2.47 -8.65
C ALA A 30 -1.44 -2.08 -9.07
N LEU A 31 -1.97 -0.99 -8.50
CA LEU A 31 -3.35 -0.58 -8.74
C LEU A 31 -3.53 0.94 -8.83
N LEU A 32 -4.48 1.33 -9.66
CA LEU A 32 -5.00 2.68 -9.84
C LEU A 32 -6.43 2.74 -9.30
N LEU A 33 -6.73 3.83 -8.60
CA LEU A 33 -8.01 4.08 -7.92
C LEU A 33 -8.64 5.35 -8.48
N ARG A 34 -9.95 5.34 -8.69
CA ARG A 34 -10.77 6.55 -8.83
C ARG A 34 -11.73 6.62 -7.67
N PHE A 35 -11.76 7.75 -6.97
CA PHE A 35 -12.68 7.99 -5.86
C PHE A 35 -13.96 8.70 -6.35
N ALA A 36 -15.04 8.59 -5.59
CA ALA A 36 -16.34 9.16 -5.93
C ALA A 36 -16.30 10.70 -6.08
N ASN A 37 -15.39 11.37 -5.37
CA ASN A 37 -15.14 12.82 -5.48
C ASN A 37 -14.23 13.21 -6.67
N GLY A 38 -13.80 12.25 -7.49
CA GLY A 38 -12.92 12.49 -8.65
C GLY A 38 -11.43 12.40 -8.37
N ALA A 39 -11.00 12.22 -7.11
CA ALA A 39 -9.58 12.00 -6.80
C ALA A 39 -9.06 10.72 -7.48
N LEU A 40 -7.78 10.75 -7.87
CA LEU A 40 -7.06 9.60 -8.40
C LEU A 40 -5.98 9.16 -7.41
N GLY A 41 -5.81 7.86 -7.25
CA GLY A 41 -4.77 7.29 -6.40
C GLY A 41 -4.01 6.18 -7.11
N SER A 42 -2.74 6.03 -6.77
CA SER A 42 -1.91 4.88 -7.14
C SER A 42 -1.46 4.16 -5.86
N LEU A 43 -1.49 2.84 -5.88
CA LEU A 43 -1.00 2.02 -4.78
C LEU A 43 -0.26 0.80 -5.32
N THR A 44 0.88 0.49 -4.70
CA THR A 44 1.65 -0.71 -4.96
C THR A 44 1.87 -1.45 -3.66
N GLY A 45 1.80 -2.78 -3.69
CA GLY A 45 2.06 -3.64 -2.54
C GLY A 45 2.87 -4.87 -2.96
N CYS A 46 3.76 -5.31 -2.09
CA CYS A 46 4.55 -6.53 -2.30
C CYS A 46 4.88 -7.14 -0.93
N ASP A 47 4.55 -8.42 -0.73
CA ASP A 47 4.91 -9.18 0.48
C ASP A 47 6.19 -10.01 0.30
N ALA A 48 6.71 -10.06 -0.93
CA ALA A 48 7.94 -10.75 -1.30
C ALA A 48 9.19 -9.83 -1.31
N ALA A 49 9.00 -8.51 -1.16
CA ALA A 49 10.09 -7.54 -1.18
C ALA A 49 10.30 -6.91 0.19
N ALA A 50 11.56 -6.74 0.58
CA ALA A 50 11.90 -5.91 1.73
C ALA A 50 11.69 -4.44 1.37
N ALA A 51 10.84 -3.74 2.12
CA ALA A 51 10.67 -2.30 2.00
C ALA A 51 11.68 -1.59 2.93
N PRO A 52 12.48 -0.64 2.42
CA PRO A 52 13.40 0.13 3.27
C PRO A 52 12.66 1.15 4.16
N TRP A 53 11.37 1.40 3.91
CA TRP A 53 10.52 2.30 4.70
C TRP A 53 9.18 1.63 5.01
N SER A 54 8.70 1.78 6.23
CA SER A 54 7.34 1.41 6.62
C SER A 54 6.64 2.56 7.33
N TRP A 55 5.31 2.54 7.33
CA TRP A 55 4.51 3.53 8.05
C TRP A 55 4.83 3.54 9.55
N GLU A 56 4.98 2.37 10.18
CA GLU A 56 5.34 2.29 11.60
C GLU A 56 6.68 2.98 11.90
N LEU A 57 7.66 2.89 10.99
CA LEU A 57 8.96 3.53 11.16
C LEU A 57 8.85 5.07 11.16
N ALA A 58 8.03 5.63 10.26
CA ALA A 58 7.90 7.08 10.10
C ALA A 58 6.90 7.71 11.09
N ALA A 59 5.86 6.98 11.50
CA ALA A 59 4.84 7.49 12.41
C ALA A 59 5.30 7.56 13.88
N GLY A 60 6.31 6.77 14.26
CA GLY A 60 6.83 6.71 15.62
C GLY A 60 5.88 6.03 16.63
N GLU A 61 4.86 5.33 16.15
CA GLU A 61 3.85 4.67 16.99
C GLU A 61 4.37 3.39 17.67
N ASN A 62 5.33 2.71 17.04
CA ASN A 62 5.88 1.46 17.56
C ASN A 62 7.26 1.72 18.22
N PRO A 63 7.40 1.49 19.55
CA PRO A 63 8.62 1.80 20.29
C PRO A 63 9.82 0.90 19.93
N VAL A 64 9.62 -0.17 19.16
CA VAL A 64 10.71 -1.02 18.67
C VAL A 64 11.54 -0.34 17.57
N TYR A 65 10.97 0.63 16.86
CA TYR A 65 11.66 1.39 15.82
C TYR A 65 12.31 2.65 16.41
N PRO A 66 13.54 3.01 15.97
CA PRO A 66 14.18 4.26 16.39
C PRO A 66 13.42 5.47 15.84
N ARG A 67 13.29 6.52 16.65
CA ARG A 67 12.68 7.80 16.20
C ARG A 67 13.48 8.37 15.03
N GLN A 68 12.77 8.76 13.99
CA GLN A 68 13.36 9.46 12.84
C GLN A 68 13.67 10.91 13.24
N ALA A 69 14.74 11.48 12.67
CA ALA A 69 15.06 12.90 12.84
C ALA A 69 13.98 13.77 12.20
N GLU A 70 13.79 14.99 12.73
CA GLU A 70 12.93 16.02 12.12
C GLU A 70 13.46 16.47 10.75
#